data_AF-A0A9Q0E5X1-F1
#
_entry.id   AF-A0A9Q0E5X1-F1
#
_cell.length_a   1.000
_cell.length_b   1.000
_cell.length_c   1.000
_cell.angle_alpha   90.00
_cell.angle_beta   90.00
_cell.angle_gamma   90.00
#
_symmetry.space_group_name_H-M   'P 1'
#
loop_
_entity.id
_entity.type
_entity.pdbx_description
1 polymer ?
#
loop_
_entity_poly.entity_id
_entity_poly.type
_entity_poly.pdbx_seq_one_letter_code
_entity_poly.pdbx_strand_id
1 'polypeptide(L)'
;MESEESEQDEVGTCLTPSTGLVKAPASCVCPAKSINLEESIPSDERAQTLERRAKEYKNHQARTRSVLDTLLFAPSNSPLQYPIQGFTVRPMATSLIPEKRIGGRNNSLIMETESLEELNKLLAKVTYTSTVYHIHTGDLVHFLFEHHQAVFPIVIRQPTLPVLYDVGTDINDHVTVATKTFMRYKELKVLISSLRRYYKDMTLIVADDSFESEKITEENVQQYIMPGGQGWFAGRNLAVSQVTTKYFLWVDDDFLFTDQTKIEALVEVMEAIPELDVVGGSVTGNQFYFSLPYEEGDELTGGCLHRKSNGTFNSIPNFPRCHMVNGVVNFFLARTDAVSRVRFDPKLKRVAHSEMFMDGLGTLMVASCGHVSIGHQPRSANADYAKFRHPAQSKMEYKKQLHFFKNHLKCILYG
;
A
#
# COMPACT_ATOMS: atom_id res chain seq x y z
N MET A 1 -43.67 -60.22 34.52
CA MET A 1 -42.20 -60.38 34.46
C MET A 1 -41.82 -60.33 32.99
N GLU A 2 -41.73 -59.17 32.33
CA GLU A 2 -41.03 -57.92 32.74
C GLU A 2 -39.68 -58.23 33.40
N SER A 3 -38.54 -57.68 33.01
CA SER A 3 -38.09 -56.75 31.96
C SER A 3 -36.63 -56.49 32.34
N GLU A 4 -35.75 -56.18 31.39
CA GLU A 4 -34.64 -55.20 31.50
C GLU A 4 -33.61 -55.48 30.40
N GLU A 5 -33.77 -54.78 29.27
CA GLU A 5 -32.64 -54.39 28.41
C GLU A 5 -32.13 -53.05 28.92
N SER A 6 -30.84 -52.99 29.26
CA SER A 6 -30.13 -51.77 29.62
C SER A 6 -29.32 -51.29 28.41
N GLU A 7 -29.81 -50.26 27.72
CA GLU A 7 -29.00 -49.43 26.83
C GLU A 7 -28.07 -48.57 27.69
N GLN A 8 -26.76 -48.72 27.46
CA GLN A 8 -25.75 -47.80 28.00
C GLN A 8 -25.52 -46.71 26.95
N ASP A 9 -25.94 -45.49 27.28
CA ASP A 9 -25.63 -44.27 26.54
C ASP A 9 -24.10 -44.01 26.55
N GLU A 10 -23.48 -44.08 25.37
CA GLU A 10 -22.14 -43.56 25.15
C GLU A 10 -22.16 -42.04 25.28
N VAL A 11 -21.47 -41.54 26.31
CA VAL A 11 -21.16 -40.11 26.49
C VAL A 11 -20.29 -39.65 25.32
N GLY A 12 -20.92 -39.05 24.31
CA GLY A 12 -20.26 -38.39 23.20
C GLY A 12 -19.35 -37.27 23.70
N THR A 13 -18.05 -37.47 23.60
CA THR A 13 -17.03 -36.46 23.82
C THR A 13 -17.23 -35.31 22.84
N CYS A 14 -17.52 -34.13 23.38
CA CYS A 14 -17.64 -32.89 22.63
C CYS A 14 -16.31 -32.61 21.90
N LEU A 15 -16.29 -32.80 20.59
CA LEU A 15 -15.15 -32.48 19.74
C LEU A 15 -14.91 -30.96 19.82
N THR A 16 -13.79 -30.57 20.42
CA THR A 16 -13.29 -29.21 20.31
C THR A 16 -13.04 -28.91 18.83
N PRO A 17 -13.45 -27.74 18.30
CA PRO A 17 -13.10 -27.35 16.95
C PRO A 17 -11.57 -27.33 16.87
N SER A 18 -11.00 -28.13 15.97
CA SER A 18 -9.58 -28.04 15.68
C SER A 18 -9.33 -26.63 15.13
N THR A 19 -8.70 -25.78 15.92
CA THR A 19 -8.01 -24.60 15.39
C THR A 19 -6.91 -25.15 14.50
N GLY A 20 -7.21 -25.30 13.20
CA GLY A 20 -6.18 -25.60 12.22
C GLY A 20 -5.13 -24.51 12.33
N LEU A 21 -4.00 -24.82 12.97
CA LEU A 21 -2.83 -23.96 13.00
C LEU A 21 -2.45 -23.72 11.55
N VAL A 22 -2.84 -22.56 11.03
CA VAL A 22 -2.28 -22.03 9.79
C VAL A 22 -0.78 -22.05 10.00
N LYS A 23 -0.09 -22.89 9.23
CA LYS A 23 1.35 -23.07 9.33
C LYS A 23 1.96 -21.68 9.27
N ALA A 24 2.72 -21.29 10.30
CA ALA A 24 3.45 -20.03 10.28
C ALA A 24 4.18 -19.90 8.92
N PRO A 25 4.20 -18.70 8.29
CA PRO A 25 4.89 -18.53 7.02
C PRO A 25 6.28 -19.15 7.13
N ALA A 26 6.58 -20.12 6.26
CA ALA A 26 7.89 -20.71 6.25
C ALA A 26 8.92 -19.62 5.92
N SER A 27 10.10 -19.66 6.53
CA SER A 27 11.21 -18.77 6.14
C SER A 27 11.38 -18.84 4.63
N CYS A 28 11.30 -17.69 3.95
CA CYS A 28 11.54 -17.65 2.51
C CYS A 28 12.98 -18.07 2.22
N VAL A 29 13.19 -18.73 1.08
CA VAL A 29 14.51 -19.21 0.67
C VAL A 29 15.13 -18.20 -0.27
N CYS A 30 16.24 -17.59 0.14
CA CYS A 30 16.95 -16.61 -0.66
C CYS A 30 17.46 -17.22 -1.97
N PRO A 31 17.03 -16.72 -3.15
CA PRO A 31 17.52 -17.22 -4.43
C PRO A 31 19.04 -17.06 -4.56
N ALA A 32 19.67 -17.90 -5.38
CA ALA A 32 21.08 -17.73 -5.71
C ALA A 32 21.34 -16.31 -6.28
N LYS A 33 22.48 -15.71 -5.90
CA LYS A 33 22.87 -14.32 -6.24
C LYS A 33 22.04 -13.21 -5.60
N SER A 34 21.06 -13.54 -4.75
CA SER A 34 20.42 -12.53 -3.91
C SER A 34 21.42 -11.97 -2.89
N ILE A 35 21.20 -10.73 -2.48
CA ILE A 35 21.98 -10.05 -1.45
C ILE A 35 21.36 -10.41 -0.11
N ASN A 36 22.12 -11.06 0.76
CA ASN A 36 21.75 -11.22 2.17
C ASN A 36 21.85 -9.85 2.86
N LEU A 37 20.73 -9.35 3.36
CA LEU A 37 20.66 -7.99 3.89
C LEU A 37 21.23 -7.90 5.30
N GLU A 38 21.23 -8.99 6.07
CA GLU A 38 21.84 -9.02 7.41
C GLU A 38 23.36 -8.79 7.34
N GLU A 39 24.00 -9.28 6.27
CA GLU A 39 25.45 -9.10 6.04
C GLU A 39 25.85 -7.65 5.82
N SER A 40 24.89 -6.76 5.50
CA SER A 40 25.15 -5.32 5.40
C SER A 40 25.27 -4.62 6.76
N ILE A 41 24.88 -5.30 7.85
CA ILE A 41 24.95 -4.77 9.23
C ILE A 41 26.35 -5.03 9.81
N PRO A 42 27.03 -3.99 10.35
CA PRO A 42 28.31 -4.17 11.03
C PRO A 42 28.23 -5.25 12.11
N SER A 43 29.27 -6.09 12.22
CA SER A 43 29.26 -7.26 13.10
C SER A 43 29.07 -6.92 14.58
N ASP A 44 29.62 -5.79 15.01
CA ASP A 44 29.52 -5.24 16.36
C ASP A 44 28.12 -4.69 16.69
N GLU A 45 27.36 -4.25 15.69
CA GLU A 45 26.00 -3.72 15.84
C GLU A 45 24.89 -4.76 15.60
N ARG A 46 25.24 -5.94 15.07
CA ARG A 46 24.28 -6.92 14.53
C ARG A 46 23.30 -7.43 15.58
N ALA A 47 23.79 -7.87 16.74
CA ALA A 47 22.93 -8.41 17.81
C ALA A 47 21.90 -7.38 18.30
N GLN A 48 22.34 -6.15 18.56
CA GLN A 48 21.46 -5.06 18.99
C GLN A 48 20.46 -4.66 17.89
N THR A 49 20.87 -4.74 16.62
CA THR A 49 19.99 -4.45 15.49
C THR A 49 18.90 -5.50 15.32
N LEU A 50 19.24 -6.78 15.46
CA LEU A 50 18.28 -7.88 15.43
C LEU A 50 17.24 -7.76 16.56
N GLU A 51 17.69 -7.44 17.78
CA GLU A 51 16.78 -7.23 18.92
C GLU A 51 15.80 -6.07 18.68
N ARG A 52 16.31 -4.91 18.22
CA ARG A 52 15.46 -3.75 17.89
C ARG A 52 14.51 -4.06 16.74
N ARG A 53 14.96 -4.79 15.72
CA ARG A 53 14.15 -5.20 14.55
C ARG A 53 13.00 -6.11 14.99
N ALA A 54 13.28 -7.13 15.81
CA ALA A 54 12.27 -8.05 16.32
C ALA A 54 11.23 -7.33 17.19
N LYS A 55 11.68 -6.44 18.08
CA LYS A 55 10.79 -5.61 18.92
C LYS A 55 9.88 -4.72 18.07
N GLU A 56 10.42 -4.04 17.06
CA GLU A 56 9.62 -3.17 16.19
C GLU A 56 8.65 -3.97 15.32
N TYR A 57 9.05 -5.13 14.81
CA TYR A 57 8.17 -5.99 14.03
C TYR A 57 7.01 -6.54 14.88
N LYS A 58 7.27 -6.94 16.13
CA LYS A 58 6.21 -7.33 17.08
C LYS A 58 5.22 -6.18 17.34
N ASN A 59 5.71 -4.95 17.49
CA ASN A 59 4.84 -3.78 17.60
C ASN A 59 4.04 -3.52 16.32
N HIS A 60 4.64 -3.72 15.15
CA HIS A 60 3.93 -3.63 13.87
C HIS A 60 2.79 -4.64 13.81
N GLN A 61 3.03 -5.91 14.13
CA GLN A 61 2.00 -6.94 14.17
C GLN A 61 0.87 -6.61 15.15
N ALA A 62 1.18 -6.04 16.32
CA ALA A 62 0.16 -5.60 17.26
C ALA A 62 -0.71 -4.45 16.74
N ARG A 63 -0.22 -3.66 15.77
CA ARG A 63 -0.96 -2.58 15.12
C ARG A 63 -1.80 -3.05 13.92
N THR A 64 -1.40 -4.15 13.28
CA THR A 64 -1.98 -4.58 12.00
C THR A 64 -2.78 -5.87 12.09
N ARG A 65 -2.43 -6.80 13.00
CA ARG A 65 -3.17 -8.04 13.19
C ARG A 65 -4.49 -7.76 13.90
N SER A 66 -5.55 -8.39 13.42
CA SER A 66 -6.88 -8.36 14.00
C SER A 66 -7.34 -9.78 14.32
N VAL A 67 -8.27 -9.93 15.28
CA VAL A 67 -8.96 -11.22 15.49
C VAL A 67 -9.63 -11.73 14.20
N LEU A 68 -9.96 -10.79 13.30
CA LEU A 68 -10.51 -11.05 11.98
C LEU A 68 -9.57 -11.82 11.04
N ASP A 69 -8.27 -11.86 11.34
CA ASP A 69 -7.30 -12.66 10.58
C ASP A 69 -7.35 -14.15 10.95
N THR A 70 -8.12 -14.51 11.98
CA THR A 70 -8.31 -15.91 12.39
C THR A 70 -9.20 -16.63 11.39
N LEU A 71 -8.71 -17.73 10.80
CA LEU A 71 -9.55 -18.59 9.97
C LEU A 71 -10.64 -19.25 10.84
N LEU A 72 -11.89 -18.98 10.49
CA LEU A 72 -13.06 -19.62 11.09
C LEU A 72 -13.56 -20.71 10.16
N PHE A 73 -13.78 -21.91 10.71
CA PHE A 73 -14.31 -23.05 9.97
C PHE A 73 -15.78 -23.26 10.35
N ALA A 74 -16.65 -23.28 9.36
CA ALA A 74 -18.05 -23.68 9.52
C ALA A 74 -18.15 -25.21 9.42
N PRO A 75 -18.83 -25.90 10.36
CA PRO A 75 -19.05 -27.34 10.24
C PRO A 75 -19.96 -27.67 9.06
N SER A 76 -19.68 -28.76 8.35
CA SER A 76 -20.58 -29.28 7.32
C SER A 76 -21.87 -29.77 7.97
N ASN A 77 -23.03 -29.28 7.49
CA ASN A 77 -24.39 -29.61 7.94
C ASN A 77 -24.89 -28.93 9.22
N SER A 78 -24.41 -27.72 9.54
CA SER A 78 -25.04 -26.92 10.61
C SER A 78 -26.52 -26.60 10.26
N PRO A 79 -27.49 -26.83 11.17
CA PRO A 79 -28.88 -26.39 10.99
C PRO A 79 -29.03 -24.87 11.18
N LEU A 80 -27.92 -24.17 11.45
CA LEU A 80 -27.88 -22.76 11.73
C LEU A 80 -27.59 -21.97 10.45
N GLN A 81 -28.44 -20.98 10.17
CA GLN A 81 -28.15 -19.92 9.21
C GLN A 81 -27.51 -18.75 9.96
N TYR A 82 -26.31 -18.33 9.54
CA TYR A 82 -25.55 -17.25 10.16
C TYR A 82 -24.65 -16.56 9.14
N PRO A 83 -24.24 -15.29 9.37
CA PRO A 83 -23.35 -14.59 8.46
C PRO A 83 -21.94 -15.15 8.58
N ILE A 84 -21.57 -16.08 7.70
CA ILE A 84 -20.27 -16.76 7.76
C ILE A 84 -19.07 -15.82 7.61
N GLN A 85 -19.23 -14.72 6.85
CA GLN A 85 -18.23 -13.66 6.71
C GLN A 85 -18.36 -12.57 7.79
N GLY A 86 -19.32 -12.72 8.70
CA GLY A 86 -19.68 -11.71 9.67
C GLY A 86 -20.45 -10.53 9.07
N PHE A 87 -20.52 -9.44 9.82
CA PHE A 87 -21.04 -8.15 9.34
C PHE A 87 -20.28 -6.99 9.98
N THR A 88 -20.39 -5.80 9.38
CA THR A 88 -19.66 -4.62 9.81
C THR A 88 -20.54 -3.67 10.62
N VAL A 89 -20.02 -3.18 11.75
CA VAL A 89 -20.66 -2.20 12.63
C VAL A 89 -19.75 -1.00 12.86
N ARG A 90 -20.36 0.13 13.21
CA ARG A 90 -19.61 1.32 13.61
C ARG A 90 -19.17 1.21 15.07
N PRO A 91 -17.97 1.70 15.43
CA PRO A 91 -17.53 1.73 16.82
C PRO A 91 -18.52 2.49 17.70
N MET A 92 -18.80 1.95 18.89
CA MET A 92 -19.67 2.52 19.93
C MET A 92 -21.14 2.72 19.51
N ALA A 93 -21.53 2.31 18.30
CA ALA A 93 -22.89 2.44 17.80
C ALA A 93 -23.64 1.12 17.98
N THR A 94 -24.86 1.21 18.50
CA THR A 94 -25.77 0.07 18.54
C THR A 94 -26.23 -0.26 17.13
N SER A 95 -25.97 -1.48 16.71
CA SER A 95 -26.40 -2.01 15.41
C SER A 95 -27.25 -3.24 15.63
N LEU A 96 -28.35 -3.33 14.89
CA LEU A 96 -29.08 -4.59 14.76
C LEU A 96 -28.14 -5.59 14.09
N ILE A 97 -28.10 -6.80 14.64
CA ILE A 97 -27.41 -7.91 14.01
C ILE A 97 -28.29 -8.33 12.83
N PRO A 98 -27.84 -8.18 11.56
CA PRO A 98 -28.65 -8.47 10.39
C PRO A 98 -29.17 -9.91 10.47
N GLU A 99 -30.49 -10.03 10.56
CA GLU A 99 -31.31 -11.24 10.71
C GLU A 99 -30.78 -12.36 11.61
N LYS A 100 -31.47 -12.45 12.75
CA LYS A 100 -31.53 -13.51 13.76
C LYS A 100 -30.21 -13.82 14.47
N ARG A 101 -30.25 -13.55 15.78
CA ARG A 101 -29.66 -14.27 16.92
C ARG A 101 -28.68 -13.43 17.74
N ILE A 102 -28.53 -13.81 19.02
CA ILE A 102 -27.66 -13.29 20.12
C ILE A 102 -28.44 -12.51 21.18
N GLY A 103 -27.87 -12.18 22.31
CA GLY A 103 -28.29 -11.03 23.11
C GLY A 103 -27.38 -10.84 24.30
N GLY A 104 -27.84 -10.05 25.27
CA GLY A 104 -27.12 -9.79 26.52
C GLY A 104 -27.94 -10.21 27.76
N ARG A 105 -27.32 -10.49 28.91
CA ARG A 105 -26.16 -9.76 29.43
C ARG A 105 -25.37 -10.59 30.46
N ASN A 106 -24.26 -11.18 30.01
CA ASN A 106 -22.90 -11.10 30.57
C ASN A 106 -22.02 -11.93 29.62
N ASN A 107 -21.57 -11.28 28.54
CA ASN A 107 -20.98 -11.86 27.32
C ASN A 107 -21.73 -13.05 26.69
N SER A 108 -22.91 -13.38 27.21
CA SER A 108 -23.75 -14.49 26.83
C SER A 108 -25.19 -14.07 27.00
N LEU A 109 -26.03 -14.58 26.11
CA LEU A 109 -27.48 -14.59 26.27
C LEU A 109 -27.99 -15.95 25.91
N ILE A 110 -28.82 -16.44 26.82
CA ILE A 110 -29.54 -17.69 26.69
C ILE A 110 -30.99 -17.32 26.37
N MET A 111 -31.52 -17.89 25.29
CA MET A 111 -32.94 -17.82 24.95
C MET A 111 -33.50 -19.23 24.99
N GLU A 112 -34.58 -19.41 25.73
CA GLU A 112 -35.30 -20.67 25.82
C GLU A 112 -36.76 -20.42 25.47
N THR A 113 -37.31 -21.27 24.62
CA THR A 113 -38.72 -21.24 24.24
C THR A 113 -39.09 -22.57 23.58
N GLU A 114 -40.34 -22.96 23.75
CA GLU A 114 -40.91 -24.15 23.13
C GLU A 114 -41.37 -23.87 21.68
N SER A 115 -41.36 -22.61 21.24
CA SER A 115 -41.80 -22.20 19.90
C SER A 115 -40.64 -21.67 19.07
N LEU A 116 -40.36 -22.35 17.95
CA LEU A 116 -39.40 -21.88 16.96
C LEU A 116 -39.76 -20.48 16.42
N GLU A 117 -41.06 -20.18 16.30
CA GLU A 117 -41.52 -18.86 15.85
C GLU A 117 -41.14 -17.77 16.85
N GLU A 118 -41.35 -18.03 18.14
CA GLU A 118 -41.04 -17.07 19.19
C GLU A 118 -39.53 -16.91 19.38
N LEU A 119 -38.78 -18.01 19.27
CA LEU A 119 -37.31 -17.99 19.25
C LEU A 119 -36.83 -17.04 18.15
N ASN A 120 -37.35 -17.24 16.95
CA ASN A 120 -37.03 -16.43 15.79
C ASN A 120 -37.37 -14.93 15.97
N LYS A 121 -38.47 -14.60 16.67
CA LYS A 121 -38.84 -13.20 17.00
C LYS A 121 -37.89 -12.58 18.02
N LEU A 122 -37.48 -13.32 19.05
CA LEU A 122 -36.54 -12.83 20.05
C LEU A 122 -35.16 -12.58 19.43
N LEU A 123 -34.70 -13.53 18.62
CA LEU A 123 -33.43 -13.47 17.90
C LEU A 123 -33.38 -12.31 16.88
N ALA A 124 -34.52 -11.85 16.36
CA ALA A 124 -34.56 -10.70 15.44
C ALA A 124 -34.35 -9.34 16.14
N LYS A 125 -34.50 -9.27 17.47
CA LYS A 125 -34.42 -8.00 18.25
C LYS A 125 -33.04 -7.72 18.82
N VAL A 126 -32.06 -8.45 18.33
CA VAL A 126 -30.77 -8.55 18.96
C VAL A 126 -29.86 -7.48 18.43
N THR A 127 -29.22 -6.79 19.36
CA THR A 127 -28.31 -5.69 19.04
C THR A 127 -26.93 -5.97 19.57
N TYR A 128 -25.94 -5.55 18.80
CA TYR A 128 -24.56 -5.47 19.22
C TYR A 128 -24.16 -4.01 19.43
N THR A 129 -23.41 -3.76 20.50
CA THR A 129 -22.72 -2.49 20.75
C THR A 129 -21.32 -2.84 21.25
N SER A 130 -20.28 -2.35 20.57
CA SER A 130 -18.91 -2.53 21.03
C SER A 130 -18.69 -1.81 22.36
N THR A 131 -17.94 -2.42 23.28
CA THR A 131 -17.65 -1.84 24.60
C THR A 131 -16.41 -0.95 24.61
N VAL A 132 -15.53 -1.12 23.63
CA VAL A 132 -14.28 -0.36 23.48
C VAL A 132 -14.28 0.33 22.13
N TYR A 133 -13.90 1.61 22.12
CA TYR A 133 -13.67 2.33 20.88
C TYR A 133 -12.36 1.85 20.23
N HIS A 134 -12.45 1.33 19.01
CA HIS A 134 -11.31 1.08 18.15
C HIS A 134 -11.72 1.27 16.68
N ILE A 135 -10.85 1.86 15.87
CA ILE A 135 -11.18 2.22 14.48
C ILE A 135 -11.24 1.03 13.52
N HIS A 136 -10.54 -0.05 13.87
CA HIS A 136 -10.48 -1.29 13.10
C HIS A 136 -10.19 -2.48 14.02
N THR A 137 -11.23 -3.18 14.47
CA THR A 137 -11.10 -4.39 15.30
C THR A 137 -12.26 -5.33 14.99
N GLY A 138 -12.39 -6.41 15.72
CA GLY A 138 -13.61 -7.20 15.73
C GLY A 138 -13.78 -7.96 17.03
N ASP A 139 -14.98 -8.51 17.18
CA ASP A 139 -15.31 -9.50 18.21
C ASP A 139 -15.73 -10.81 17.53
N LEU A 140 -15.59 -11.92 18.24
CA LEU A 140 -16.13 -13.21 17.81
C LEU A 140 -17.43 -13.49 18.55
N VAL A 141 -18.48 -13.79 17.79
CA VAL A 141 -19.72 -14.31 18.35
C VAL A 141 -19.64 -15.82 18.35
N HIS A 142 -19.93 -16.41 19.51
CA HIS A 142 -20.21 -17.83 19.64
C HIS A 142 -21.71 -18.04 19.80
N PHE A 143 -22.31 -18.75 18.85
CA PHE A 143 -23.71 -19.11 18.86
C PHE A 143 -23.84 -20.62 19.06
N LEU A 144 -24.54 -21.03 20.12
CA LEU A 144 -24.73 -22.43 20.51
C LEU A 144 -26.22 -22.78 20.41
N PHE A 145 -26.54 -23.90 19.75
CA PHE A 145 -27.88 -24.45 19.69
C PHE A 145 -27.80 -25.97 19.72
N GLU A 146 -28.32 -26.57 20.78
CA GLU A 146 -28.11 -27.98 21.09
C GLU A 146 -26.61 -28.34 21.03
N HIS A 147 -26.22 -29.26 20.16
CA HIS A 147 -24.84 -29.71 19.93
C HIS A 147 -24.14 -28.95 18.78
N HIS A 148 -24.79 -27.94 18.19
CA HIS A 148 -24.23 -27.16 17.09
C HIS A 148 -23.64 -25.84 17.58
N GLN A 149 -22.44 -25.53 17.10
CA GLN A 149 -21.78 -24.25 17.33
C GLN A 149 -21.55 -23.53 16.00
N ALA A 150 -21.91 -22.26 15.95
CA ALA A 150 -21.52 -21.33 14.91
C ALA A 150 -20.63 -20.24 15.51
N VAL A 151 -19.51 -19.93 14.85
CA VAL A 151 -18.63 -18.83 15.21
C VAL A 151 -18.51 -17.89 14.03
N PHE A 152 -18.76 -16.60 14.25
CA PHE A 152 -18.65 -15.60 13.20
C PHE A 152 -18.15 -14.25 13.75
N PRO A 153 -17.48 -13.44 12.93
CA PRO A 153 -16.92 -12.17 13.37
C PRO A 153 -17.95 -11.04 13.30
N ILE A 154 -17.84 -10.08 14.21
CA ILE A 154 -18.41 -8.74 14.06
C ILE A 154 -17.26 -7.78 13.78
N VAL A 155 -17.21 -7.25 12.56
CA VAL A 155 -16.17 -6.32 12.13
C VAL A 155 -16.51 -4.93 12.65
N ILE A 156 -15.76 -4.42 13.61
CA ILE A 156 -15.89 -3.05 14.09
C ILE A 156 -15.00 -2.16 13.23
N ARG A 157 -15.62 -1.31 12.41
CA ARG A 157 -14.87 -0.45 11.48
C ARG A 157 -15.46 0.95 11.44
N GLN A 158 -14.60 1.93 11.64
CA GLN A 158 -14.95 3.33 11.40
C GLN A 158 -15.08 3.54 9.87
N PRO A 159 -16.22 4.03 9.36
CA PRO A 159 -16.35 4.39 7.96
C PRO A 159 -15.35 5.48 7.60
N THR A 160 -14.74 5.37 6.42
CA THR A 160 -13.81 6.37 5.90
C THR A 160 -14.58 7.54 5.31
N LEU A 161 -14.15 8.76 5.60
CA LEU A 161 -14.65 9.95 4.90
C LEU A 161 -14.00 10.02 3.50
N PRO A 162 -14.78 10.12 2.42
CA PRO A 162 -14.22 10.24 1.09
C PRO A 162 -13.54 11.61 0.92
N VAL A 163 -12.39 11.62 0.25
CA VAL A 163 -11.75 12.84 -0.25
C VAL A 163 -12.16 13.00 -1.71
N LEU A 164 -13.04 13.95 -1.97
CA LEU A 164 -13.56 14.22 -3.31
C LEU A 164 -12.79 15.38 -3.95
N TYR A 165 -12.59 15.29 -5.26
CA TYR A 165 -11.98 16.33 -6.07
C TYR A 165 -13.01 16.87 -7.04
N ASP A 166 -13.17 18.19 -7.08
CA ASP A 166 -13.86 18.86 -8.17
C ASP A 166 -12.85 19.06 -9.30
N VAL A 167 -12.89 18.15 -10.28
CA VAL A 167 -11.89 18.10 -11.35
C VAL A 167 -12.23 19.01 -12.54
N GLY A 168 -13.36 19.73 -12.49
CA GLY A 168 -13.74 20.64 -13.58
C GLY A 168 -13.75 19.97 -14.96
N THR A 169 -13.50 20.74 -16.01
CA THR A 169 -13.39 20.25 -17.39
C THR A 169 -12.01 20.49 -18.01
N ASP A 170 -11.17 21.28 -17.36
CA ASP A 170 -9.83 21.60 -17.83
C ASP A 170 -8.81 20.60 -17.25
N ILE A 171 -7.84 20.20 -18.06
CA ILE A 171 -6.74 19.34 -17.62
C ILE A 171 -5.93 19.96 -16.46
N ASN A 172 -5.91 21.31 -16.37
CA ASN A 172 -5.26 22.06 -15.31
C ASN A 172 -5.91 21.85 -13.93
N ASP A 173 -7.21 21.49 -13.89
CA ASP A 173 -7.92 21.17 -12.64
C ASP A 173 -7.69 19.71 -12.21
N HIS A 174 -7.33 18.84 -13.16
CA HIS A 174 -7.07 17.42 -12.91
C HIS A 174 -5.64 17.15 -12.46
N VAL A 175 -4.67 17.88 -13.03
CA VAL A 175 -3.26 17.56 -12.94
C VAL A 175 -2.42 18.76 -12.54
N THR A 176 -1.43 18.53 -11.70
CA THR A 176 -0.31 19.45 -11.48
C THR A 176 1.00 18.76 -11.84
N VAL A 177 1.88 19.45 -12.56
CA VAL A 177 3.21 18.90 -12.85
C VAL A 177 4.11 19.17 -11.64
N ALA A 178 4.84 18.15 -11.20
CA ALA A 178 5.76 18.26 -10.08
C ALA A 178 7.16 17.79 -10.50
N THR A 179 8.17 18.54 -10.07
CA THR A 179 9.57 18.21 -10.33
C THR A 179 10.45 18.58 -9.15
N LYS A 180 11.69 18.11 -9.21
CA LYS A 180 12.73 18.44 -8.25
C LYS A 180 14.01 18.77 -8.99
N THR A 181 14.62 19.90 -8.63
CA THR A 181 15.90 20.36 -9.21
C THR A 181 17.03 20.35 -8.18
N PHE A 182 18.27 20.31 -8.66
CA PHE A 182 19.49 20.49 -7.86
C PHE A 182 20.63 20.94 -8.75
N MET A 183 21.01 22.21 -8.66
CA MET A 183 22.12 22.79 -9.43
C MET A 183 21.97 22.62 -10.96
N ARG A 184 20.73 22.52 -11.46
CA ARG A 184 20.38 22.24 -12.86
C ARG A 184 19.36 23.23 -13.43
N TYR A 185 19.56 24.53 -13.18
CA TYR A 185 18.66 25.57 -13.66
C TYR A 185 18.58 25.68 -15.18
N LYS A 186 19.65 25.31 -15.90
CA LYS A 186 19.64 25.30 -17.37
C LYS A 186 18.62 24.27 -17.88
N GLU A 187 18.68 23.06 -17.36
CA GLU A 187 17.77 21.97 -17.69
C GLU A 187 16.34 22.32 -17.26
N LEU A 188 16.17 22.84 -16.04
CA LEU A 188 14.86 23.23 -15.52
C LEU A 188 14.19 24.34 -16.36
N LYS A 189 14.94 25.35 -16.82
CA LYS A 189 14.41 26.40 -17.70
C LYS A 189 13.95 25.84 -19.06
N VAL A 190 14.64 24.82 -19.58
CA VAL A 190 14.21 24.11 -20.80
C VAL A 190 12.96 23.27 -20.53
N LEU A 191 12.88 22.58 -19.39
CA LEU A 191 11.66 21.88 -18.97
C LEU A 191 10.47 22.84 -18.92
N ILE A 192 10.60 23.97 -18.20
CA ILE A 192 9.56 25.02 -18.09
C ILE A 192 9.15 25.52 -19.47
N SER A 193 10.11 25.87 -20.32
CA SER A 193 9.83 26.38 -21.67
C SER A 193 9.07 25.37 -22.53
N SER A 194 9.44 24.09 -22.45
CA SER A 194 8.76 23.02 -23.17
C SER A 194 7.36 22.75 -22.63
N LEU A 195 7.18 22.76 -21.30
CA LEU A 195 5.87 22.63 -20.66
C LEU A 195 4.95 23.74 -21.15
N ARG A 196 5.40 25.01 -21.10
CA ARG A 196 4.59 26.17 -21.51
C ARG A 196 4.19 26.14 -22.99
N ARG A 197 4.97 25.49 -23.85
CA ARG A 197 4.64 25.32 -25.27
C ARG A 197 3.43 24.40 -25.50
N TYR A 198 3.23 23.38 -24.66
CA TYR A 198 2.16 22.40 -24.84
C TYR A 198 1.02 22.55 -23.82
N TYR A 199 1.33 23.06 -22.63
CA TYR A 199 0.43 23.25 -21.49
C TYR A 199 0.73 24.60 -20.84
N LYS A 200 0.23 25.67 -21.45
CA LYS A 200 0.55 27.06 -21.11
C LYS A 200 0.23 27.40 -19.65
N ASP A 201 -0.96 27.01 -19.19
CA ASP A 201 -1.49 27.43 -17.88
C ASP A 201 -1.26 26.40 -16.77
N MET A 202 -0.63 25.26 -17.10
CA MET A 202 -0.38 24.17 -16.16
C MET A 202 0.52 24.58 -15.02
N THR A 203 0.07 24.33 -13.79
CA THR A 203 0.89 24.56 -12.60
C THR A 203 2.07 23.60 -12.58
N LEU A 204 3.27 24.16 -12.38
CA LEU A 204 4.50 23.42 -12.13
C LEU A 204 4.99 23.70 -10.71
N ILE A 205 5.11 22.65 -9.90
CA ILE A 205 5.71 22.72 -8.57
C ILE A 205 7.16 22.25 -8.67
N VAL A 206 8.09 23.09 -8.20
CA VAL A 206 9.52 22.82 -8.20
C VAL A 206 10.00 22.75 -6.75
N ALA A 207 10.39 21.55 -6.31
CA ALA A 207 11.18 21.41 -5.08
C ALA A 207 12.67 21.61 -5.41
N ASP A 208 13.31 22.56 -4.75
CA ASP A 208 14.66 22.99 -5.07
C ASP A 208 15.58 22.88 -3.86
N ASP A 209 16.49 21.91 -3.88
CA ASP A 209 17.49 21.73 -2.82
C ASP A 209 18.89 22.14 -3.27
N SER A 210 19.01 23.06 -4.24
CA SER A 210 20.29 23.63 -4.68
C SER A 210 20.97 24.39 -3.54
N PHE A 211 22.31 24.36 -3.48
CA PHE A 211 23.05 25.13 -2.47
C PHE A 211 22.91 26.64 -2.67
N GLU A 212 22.97 27.06 -3.92
CA GLU A 212 22.72 28.43 -4.35
C GLU A 212 21.48 28.38 -5.24
N SER A 213 20.43 29.11 -4.84
CA SER A 213 19.16 29.08 -5.55
C SER A 213 19.00 30.26 -6.51
N GLU A 214 18.60 29.97 -7.74
CA GLU A 214 18.10 30.96 -8.69
C GLU A 214 16.58 31.08 -8.53
N LYS A 215 16.09 32.31 -8.35
CA LYS A 215 14.65 32.57 -8.29
C LYS A 215 14.02 32.40 -9.68
N ILE A 216 12.96 31.60 -9.74
CA ILE A 216 12.12 31.40 -10.93
C ILE A 216 10.92 32.34 -10.82
N THR A 217 10.62 33.10 -11.87
CA THR A 217 9.57 34.15 -11.89
C THR A 217 8.49 33.91 -12.92
N GLU A 218 8.55 32.77 -13.60
CA GLU A 218 7.62 32.33 -14.62
C GLU A 218 6.22 32.08 -14.03
N GLU A 219 5.19 32.50 -14.76
CA GLU A 219 3.79 32.31 -14.36
C GLU A 219 3.45 30.83 -14.19
N ASN A 220 2.58 30.52 -13.22
CA ASN A 220 2.17 29.16 -12.85
C ASN A 220 3.35 28.24 -12.46
N VAL A 221 4.47 28.80 -12.02
CA VAL A 221 5.57 28.05 -11.39
C VAL A 221 5.64 28.38 -9.90
N GLN A 222 5.53 27.35 -9.07
CA GLN A 222 5.66 27.45 -7.62
C GLN A 222 6.98 26.80 -7.19
N GLN A 223 7.96 27.63 -6.84
CA GLN A 223 9.28 27.17 -6.40
C GLN A 223 9.34 27.12 -4.87
N TYR A 224 9.71 25.97 -4.33
CA TYR A 224 9.90 25.75 -2.90
C TYR A 224 11.36 25.42 -2.62
N ILE A 225 12.06 26.36 -2.00
CA ILE A 225 13.49 26.25 -1.69
C ILE A 225 13.67 25.47 -0.38
N MET A 226 14.50 24.43 -0.44
CA MET A 226 14.88 23.56 0.66
C MET A 226 16.32 23.85 1.09
N PRO A 227 16.73 23.42 2.30
CA PRO A 227 18.15 23.40 2.64
C PRO A 227 18.94 22.59 1.59
N GLY A 228 20.17 23.01 1.30
CA GLY A 228 20.97 22.39 0.25
C GLY A 228 21.19 20.88 0.42
N GLY A 229 20.97 20.10 -0.64
CA GLY A 229 21.33 18.68 -0.72
C GLY A 229 20.48 17.73 0.14
N GLN A 230 19.18 18.02 0.33
CA GLN A 230 18.27 17.11 1.04
C GLN A 230 18.05 15.78 0.29
N GLY A 231 18.12 15.79 -1.04
CA GLY A 231 18.05 14.59 -1.88
C GLY A 231 16.71 14.39 -2.58
N TRP A 232 16.64 13.34 -3.40
CA TRP A 232 15.52 13.06 -4.31
C TRP A 232 14.19 12.87 -3.58
N PHE A 233 14.17 11.98 -2.59
CA PHE A 233 12.92 11.58 -1.94
C PHE A 233 12.39 12.67 -1.00
N ALA A 234 13.27 13.45 -0.36
CA ALA A 234 12.85 14.62 0.40
C ALA A 234 12.20 15.69 -0.49
N GLY A 235 12.81 15.99 -1.65
CA GLY A 235 12.23 16.95 -2.60
C GLY A 235 10.93 16.47 -3.24
N ARG A 236 10.80 15.17 -3.54
CA ARG A 236 9.53 14.57 -3.99
C ARG A 236 8.41 14.75 -2.98
N ASN A 237 8.67 14.46 -1.71
CA ASN A 237 7.68 14.66 -0.66
C ASN A 237 7.24 16.13 -0.57
N LEU A 238 8.19 17.07 -0.63
CA LEU A 238 7.85 18.48 -0.61
C LEU A 238 6.98 18.86 -1.79
N ALA A 239 7.38 18.52 -3.02
CA ALA A 239 6.60 18.87 -4.20
C ALA A 239 5.18 18.28 -4.15
N VAL A 240 5.05 16.98 -3.83
CA VAL A 240 3.75 16.30 -3.74
C VAL A 240 2.88 16.88 -2.61
N SER A 241 3.47 17.32 -1.49
CA SER A 241 2.69 17.92 -0.41
C SER A 241 2.10 19.29 -0.75
N GLN A 242 2.52 19.91 -1.85
CA GLN A 242 1.98 21.18 -2.35
C GLN A 242 0.95 20.98 -3.48
N VAL A 243 0.78 19.74 -3.97
CA VAL A 243 -0.21 19.44 -5.01
C VAL A 243 -1.61 19.50 -4.42
N THR A 244 -2.50 20.24 -5.09
CA THR A 244 -3.91 20.37 -4.71
C THR A 244 -4.87 19.63 -5.65
N THR A 245 -4.40 19.22 -6.83
CA THR A 245 -5.18 18.52 -7.85
C THR A 245 -5.27 17.01 -7.56
N LYS A 246 -6.25 16.33 -8.20
CA LYS A 246 -6.50 14.89 -8.02
C LYS A 246 -5.28 14.04 -8.37
N TYR A 247 -4.56 14.45 -9.41
CA TYR A 247 -3.35 13.78 -9.88
C TYR A 247 -2.17 14.74 -9.95
N PHE A 248 -0.97 14.20 -9.85
CA PHE A 248 0.23 14.92 -10.27
C PHE A 248 1.01 14.11 -11.30
N LEU A 249 1.65 14.83 -12.23
CA LEU A 249 2.60 14.25 -13.17
C LEU A 249 4.01 14.51 -12.64
N TRP A 250 4.73 13.45 -12.26
CA TRP A 250 6.13 13.55 -11.92
C TRP A 250 7.01 13.59 -13.17
N VAL A 251 7.91 14.56 -13.23
CA VAL A 251 8.94 14.69 -14.27
C VAL A 251 10.29 15.03 -13.65
N ASP A 252 11.38 14.52 -14.22
CA ASP A 252 12.73 15.01 -13.88
C ASP A 252 12.99 16.36 -14.57
N ASP A 253 13.82 17.20 -13.94
CA ASP A 253 14.16 18.57 -14.38
C ASP A 253 14.84 18.64 -15.78
N ASP A 254 15.34 17.52 -16.30
CA ASP A 254 15.98 17.38 -17.61
C ASP A 254 15.07 16.73 -18.66
N PHE A 255 13.78 16.59 -18.37
CA PHE A 255 12.79 16.14 -19.34
C PHE A 255 12.36 17.26 -20.28
N LEU A 256 11.72 16.86 -21.38
CA LEU A 256 11.25 17.75 -22.44
C LEU A 256 9.83 17.36 -22.86
N PHE A 257 8.87 18.27 -22.69
CA PHE A 257 7.52 18.08 -23.24
C PHE A 257 7.56 18.15 -24.76
N THR A 258 6.84 17.22 -25.40
CA THR A 258 6.76 17.07 -26.86
C THR A 258 5.31 16.93 -27.29
N ASP A 259 5.07 16.88 -28.59
CA ASP A 259 3.77 16.57 -29.18
C ASP A 259 3.24 15.19 -28.76
N GLN A 260 4.14 14.27 -28.35
CA GLN A 260 3.83 12.92 -27.85
C GLN A 260 3.56 12.87 -26.33
N THR A 261 3.74 13.98 -25.61
CA THR A 261 3.54 14.05 -24.16
C THR A 261 2.09 14.46 -23.85
N LYS A 262 1.15 13.54 -24.08
CA LYS A 262 -0.30 13.74 -23.85
C LYS A 262 -0.69 13.37 -22.42
N ILE A 263 -0.81 14.37 -21.53
CA ILE A 263 -1.24 14.17 -20.13
C ILE A 263 -2.66 13.60 -20.08
N GLU A 264 -3.53 14.07 -20.96
CA GLU A 264 -4.93 13.67 -21.08
C GLU A 264 -5.08 12.16 -21.30
N ALA A 265 -4.19 11.56 -22.09
CA ALA A 265 -4.21 10.12 -22.34
C ALA A 265 -3.82 9.29 -21.10
N LEU A 266 -2.96 9.82 -20.22
CA LEU A 266 -2.68 9.19 -18.93
C LEU A 266 -3.87 9.33 -17.98
N VAL A 267 -4.51 10.51 -17.95
CA VAL A 267 -5.72 10.74 -17.15
C VAL A 267 -6.86 9.82 -17.60
N GLU A 268 -7.05 9.64 -18.91
CA GLU A 268 -8.05 8.71 -19.46
C GLU A 268 -7.89 7.29 -18.91
N VAL A 269 -6.66 6.78 -18.84
CA VAL A 269 -6.37 5.46 -18.26
C VAL A 269 -6.70 5.43 -16.76
N MET A 270 -6.32 6.48 -16.02
CA MET A 270 -6.55 6.57 -14.57
C MET A 270 -8.05 6.67 -14.22
N GLU A 271 -8.85 7.35 -15.03
CA GLU A 271 -10.30 7.47 -14.81
C GLU A 271 -11.05 6.21 -15.27
N ALA A 272 -10.59 5.56 -16.34
CA ALA A 272 -11.18 4.31 -16.81
C ALA A 272 -10.96 3.14 -15.84
N ILE A 273 -9.90 3.19 -15.02
CA ILE A 273 -9.55 2.17 -14.02
C ILE A 273 -9.48 2.83 -12.63
N PRO A 274 -10.61 2.99 -11.92
CA PRO A 274 -10.67 3.74 -10.65
C PRO A 274 -9.81 3.16 -9.51
N GLU A 275 -9.36 1.91 -9.61
CA GLU A 275 -8.44 1.28 -8.66
C GLU A 275 -6.97 1.67 -8.90
N LEU A 276 -6.65 2.24 -10.07
CA LEU A 276 -5.28 2.58 -10.44
C LEU A 276 -4.78 3.82 -9.68
N ASP A 277 -3.59 3.73 -9.10
CA ASP A 277 -2.96 4.83 -8.35
C ASP A 277 -1.81 5.48 -9.10
N VAL A 278 -1.13 4.76 -9.99
CA VAL A 278 0.01 5.26 -10.76
C VAL A 278 0.01 4.70 -12.19
N VAL A 279 0.21 5.56 -13.19
CA VAL A 279 0.48 5.17 -14.58
C VAL A 279 1.77 5.80 -15.08
N GLY A 280 2.74 4.98 -15.47
CA GLY A 280 4.02 5.42 -16.05
C GLY A 280 4.00 5.47 -17.57
N GLY A 281 4.63 6.49 -18.15
CA GLY A 281 4.84 6.60 -19.60
C GLY A 281 6.22 6.10 -20.04
N SER A 282 6.59 6.39 -21.29
CA SER A 282 7.95 6.16 -21.82
C SER A 282 8.81 7.42 -21.78
N VAL A 283 10.12 7.26 -21.66
CA VAL A 283 11.10 8.33 -21.84
C VAL A 283 11.86 8.05 -23.12
N THR A 284 11.79 8.99 -24.08
CA THR A 284 12.33 8.85 -25.44
C THR A 284 11.94 7.53 -26.12
N GLY A 285 10.68 7.10 -25.94
CA GLY A 285 10.14 5.85 -26.47
C GLY A 285 10.49 4.58 -25.67
N ASN A 286 11.35 4.67 -24.65
CA ASN A 286 11.72 3.54 -23.81
C ASN A 286 10.84 3.47 -22.56
N GLN A 287 10.30 2.29 -22.26
CA GLN A 287 9.59 2.03 -21.02
C GLN A 287 10.53 1.38 -20.01
N PHE A 288 10.48 1.85 -18.76
CA PHE A 288 11.30 1.31 -17.68
C PHE A 288 10.40 0.93 -16.50
N TYR A 289 9.75 -0.22 -16.63
CA TYR A 289 8.91 -0.79 -15.58
C TYR A 289 9.56 -2.04 -14.96
N PHE A 290 9.05 -2.45 -13.80
CA PHE A 290 9.52 -3.63 -13.10
C PHE A 290 8.41 -4.28 -12.28
N SER A 291 8.59 -5.58 -12.01
CA SER A 291 7.80 -6.32 -11.03
C SER A 291 8.61 -6.54 -9.75
N LEU A 292 7.92 -6.71 -8.64
CA LEU A 292 8.46 -6.93 -7.31
C LEU A 292 7.87 -8.21 -6.67
N PRO A 293 8.14 -9.42 -7.19
CA PRO A 293 7.80 -10.65 -6.48
C PRO A 293 8.31 -10.62 -5.03
N TYR A 294 7.38 -10.77 -4.09
CA TYR A 294 7.63 -10.73 -2.66
C TYR A 294 7.08 -12.00 -2.01
N GLU A 295 7.93 -12.70 -1.28
CA GLU A 295 7.53 -13.80 -0.40
C GLU A 295 7.63 -13.33 1.03
N GLU A 296 6.50 -13.29 1.73
CA GLU A 296 6.47 -13.03 3.15
C GLU A 296 7.24 -14.13 3.90
N GLY A 297 8.12 -13.72 4.81
CA GLY A 297 8.91 -14.65 5.63
C GLY A 297 8.34 -14.82 7.03
N ASP A 298 9.05 -15.59 7.85
CA ASP A 298 8.73 -15.70 9.27
C ASP A 298 9.09 -14.44 10.07
N GLU A 299 8.62 -14.38 11.31
CA GLU A 299 8.78 -13.22 12.21
C GLU A 299 10.24 -12.93 12.60
N LEU A 300 11.15 -13.90 12.43
CA LEU A 300 12.54 -13.80 12.87
C LEU A 300 13.43 -13.28 11.75
N THR A 301 13.30 -13.87 10.57
CA THR A 301 14.19 -13.68 9.42
C THR A 301 13.66 -12.62 8.46
N GLY A 302 12.34 -12.58 8.26
CA GLY A 302 11.69 -11.66 7.34
C GLY A 302 11.66 -12.13 5.89
N GLY A 303 11.06 -11.33 5.02
CA GLY A 303 10.68 -11.72 3.66
C GLY A 303 11.79 -11.61 2.61
N CYS A 304 11.52 -12.17 1.42
CA CYS A 304 12.44 -12.21 0.29
C CYS A 304 11.84 -11.41 -0.86
N LEU A 305 12.61 -10.46 -1.41
CA LEU A 305 12.14 -9.61 -2.50
C LEU A 305 12.97 -9.78 -3.77
N HIS A 306 12.32 -9.83 -4.93
CA HIS A 306 12.99 -9.79 -6.22
C HIS A 306 12.54 -8.56 -7.01
N ARG A 307 13.46 -7.62 -7.28
CA ARG A 307 13.22 -6.52 -8.22
C ARG A 307 13.61 -6.98 -9.61
N LYS A 308 12.63 -7.35 -10.44
CA LYS A 308 12.82 -7.86 -11.80
C LYS A 308 12.53 -6.79 -12.85
N SER A 309 13.54 -6.38 -13.63
CA SER A 309 13.36 -5.50 -14.79
C SER A 309 12.41 -6.10 -15.82
N ASN A 310 11.64 -5.25 -16.51
CA ASN A 310 10.73 -5.65 -17.60
C ASN A 310 9.68 -6.70 -17.19
N GLY A 311 9.41 -6.86 -15.90
CA GLY A 311 8.33 -7.71 -15.40
C GLY A 311 6.97 -7.02 -15.55
N THR A 312 6.01 -7.71 -16.16
CA THR A 312 4.62 -7.29 -16.33
C THR A 312 3.66 -8.38 -15.86
N PHE A 313 2.41 -7.99 -15.65
CA PHE A 313 1.28 -8.88 -15.40
C PHE A 313 0.28 -8.79 -16.56
N ASN A 314 -1.02 -8.78 -16.27
CA ASN A 314 -2.07 -8.64 -17.26
C ASN A 314 -2.08 -7.24 -17.92
N SER A 315 -2.65 -7.17 -19.11
CA SER A 315 -2.94 -5.90 -19.79
C SER A 315 -4.11 -5.18 -19.13
N ILE A 316 -4.17 -3.87 -19.30
CA ILE A 316 -5.30 -3.06 -18.84
C ILE A 316 -6.46 -3.22 -19.84
N PRO A 317 -7.70 -3.50 -19.40
CA PRO A 317 -8.87 -3.60 -20.28
C PRO A 317 -9.02 -2.35 -21.15
N ASN A 318 -9.28 -2.52 -22.45
CA ASN A 318 -9.41 -1.45 -23.46
C ASN A 318 -8.14 -0.61 -23.74
N PHE A 319 -7.03 -0.84 -23.02
CA PHE A 319 -5.75 -0.15 -23.25
C PHE A 319 -4.64 -1.18 -23.55
N PRO A 320 -4.57 -1.72 -24.78
CA PRO A 320 -3.65 -2.82 -25.13
C PRO A 320 -2.16 -2.44 -25.07
N ARG A 321 -1.83 -1.14 -25.04
CA ARG A 321 -0.46 -0.62 -24.87
C ARG A 321 -0.11 -0.35 -23.40
N CYS A 322 -0.93 -0.84 -22.47
CA CYS A 322 -0.78 -0.66 -21.04
C CYS A 322 -0.80 -2.00 -20.30
N HIS A 323 0.12 -2.17 -19.36
CA HIS A 323 0.24 -3.40 -18.57
C HIS A 323 0.34 -3.09 -17.08
N MET A 324 -0.23 -3.97 -16.26
CA MET A 324 -0.04 -3.97 -14.81
C MET A 324 1.42 -4.31 -14.48
N VAL A 325 1.99 -3.56 -13.54
CA VAL A 325 3.39 -3.68 -13.07
C VAL A 325 3.44 -3.35 -11.57
N ASN A 326 4.61 -3.46 -10.93
CA ASN A 326 4.75 -2.99 -9.54
C ASN A 326 5.44 -1.63 -9.42
N GLY A 327 6.14 -1.19 -10.46
CA GLY A 327 6.72 0.16 -10.47
C GLY A 327 7.21 0.62 -11.83
N VAL A 328 7.41 1.93 -11.93
CA VAL A 328 7.79 2.66 -13.13
C VAL A 328 8.91 3.67 -12.80
N VAL A 329 9.60 4.20 -13.82
CA VAL A 329 10.60 5.27 -13.62
C VAL A 329 9.97 6.65 -13.53
N ASN A 330 10.81 7.68 -13.41
CA ASN A 330 10.51 9.08 -13.09
C ASN A 330 9.67 9.85 -14.13
N PHE A 331 8.85 9.18 -14.94
CA PHE A 331 7.79 9.77 -15.75
C PHE A 331 6.48 9.03 -15.49
N PHE A 332 5.68 9.55 -14.57
CA PHE A 332 4.41 8.93 -14.18
C PHE A 332 3.38 9.95 -13.73
N LEU A 333 2.11 9.67 -14.04
CA LEU A 333 0.96 10.32 -13.44
C LEU A 333 0.52 9.49 -12.23
N ALA A 334 0.24 10.13 -11.11
CA ALA A 334 -0.18 9.43 -9.90
C ALA A 334 -1.28 10.16 -9.16
N ARG A 335 -2.13 9.40 -8.46
CA ARG A 335 -3.14 9.92 -7.55
C ARG A 335 -2.46 10.54 -6.33
N THR A 336 -2.78 11.80 -6.07
CA THR A 336 -2.06 12.61 -5.07
C THR A 336 -2.16 12.01 -3.67
N ASP A 337 -3.34 11.58 -3.25
CA ASP A 337 -3.57 11.04 -1.91
C ASP A 337 -2.94 9.66 -1.69
N ALA A 338 -2.96 8.80 -2.71
CA ALA A 338 -2.36 7.46 -2.67
C ALA A 338 -0.84 7.54 -2.46
N VAL A 339 -0.14 8.33 -3.29
CA VAL A 339 1.32 8.51 -3.14
C VAL A 339 1.65 9.28 -1.86
N SER A 340 0.81 10.21 -1.42
CA SER A 340 1.02 10.93 -0.14
C SER A 340 0.93 10.02 1.09
N ARG A 341 0.19 8.91 1.01
CA ARG A 341 0.12 7.90 2.08
C ARG A 341 1.37 7.01 2.12
N VAL A 342 1.90 6.61 0.97
CA VAL A 342 3.12 5.78 0.87
C VAL A 342 4.38 6.59 1.14
N ARG A 343 4.46 7.79 0.55
CA ARG A 343 5.57 8.76 0.63
C ARG A 343 6.88 8.24 0.02
N PHE A 344 7.86 9.12 -0.02
CA PHE A 344 9.22 8.83 -0.45
C PHE A 344 10.17 8.89 0.75
N ASP A 345 10.81 7.80 1.16
CA ASP A 345 11.69 7.81 2.35
C ASP A 345 12.89 8.78 2.23
N PRO A 346 12.92 9.91 2.97
CA PRO A 346 13.97 10.91 2.82
C PRO A 346 15.35 10.44 3.31
N LYS A 347 15.45 9.29 3.98
CA LYS A 347 16.74 8.67 4.31
C LYS A 347 17.51 8.26 3.05
N LEU A 348 16.80 7.99 1.94
CA LEU A 348 17.38 7.64 0.65
C LEU A 348 17.65 8.89 -0.20
N LYS A 349 18.69 9.65 0.17
CA LYS A 349 18.96 10.96 -0.46
C LYS A 349 19.28 10.91 -1.96
N ARG A 350 20.08 9.94 -2.42
CA ARG A 350 20.57 9.87 -3.82
C ARG A 350 20.57 8.45 -4.38
N VAL A 351 19.86 7.57 -3.69
CA VAL A 351 19.97 6.11 -3.86
C VAL A 351 18.58 5.50 -3.85
N ALA A 352 17.72 6.05 -4.70
CA ALA A 352 16.30 5.75 -4.65
C ALA A 352 15.64 5.76 -6.03
N HIS A 353 15.08 4.63 -6.45
CA HIS A 353 14.29 4.50 -7.67
C HIS A 353 13.04 3.63 -7.44
N SER A 354 13.22 2.46 -6.81
CA SER A 354 12.15 1.47 -6.64
C SER A 354 11.47 1.52 -5.27
N GLU A 355 12.01 2.27 -4.31
CA GLU A 355 11.74 2.06 -2.89
C GLU A 355 10.39 2.62 -2.46
N MET A 356 9.89 3.67 -3.12
CA MET A 356 8.50 4.11 -2.93
C MET A 356 7.53 3.00 -3.37
N PHE A 357 7.81 2.33 -4.49
CA PHE A 357 6.98 1.21 -4.94
C PHE A 357 7.12 -0.04 -4.06
N MET A 358 8.29 -0.27 -3.48
CA MET A 358 8.50 -1.32 -2.48
C MET A 358 7.68 -1.05 -1.21
N ASP A 359 7.72 0.18 -0.71
CA ASP A 359 6.91 0.60 0.45
C ASP A 359 5.40 0.62 0.12
N GLY A 360 5.05 0.82 -1.16
CA GLY A 360 3.69 0.80 -1.67
C GLY A 360 3.16 -0.58 -2.06
N LEU A 361 3.94 -1.66 -1.89
CA LEU A 361 3.45 -3.01 -2.18
C LEU A 361 2.23 -3.35 -1.32
N GLY A 362 1.20 -3.91 -1.95
CA GLY A 362 -0.09 -4.20 -1.31
C GLY A 362 -0.99 -2.97 -1.09
N THR A 363 -0.56 -1.76 -1.48
CA THR A 363 -1.36 -0.53 -1.34
C THR A 363 -1.49 0.29 -2.62
N LEU A 364 -0.48 0.28 -3.50
CA LEU A 364 -0.53 0.95 -4.80
C LEU A 364 -0.83 -0.03 -5.92
N MET A 365 -1.79 0.33 -6.78
CA MET A 365 -1.97 -0.31 -8.08
C MET A 365 -1.27 0.51 -9.17
N VAL A 366 -0.40 -0.14 -9.95
CA VAL A 366 0.51 0.54 -10.89
C VAL A 366 0.41 -0.07 -12.30
N ALA A 367 0.40 0.80 -13.31
CA ALA A 367 0.46 0.42 -14.71
C ALA A 367 1.59 1.16 -15.44
N SER A 368 2.03 0.60 -16.57
CA SER A 368 2.89 1.30 -17.53
C SER A 368 2.27 1.28 -18.91
N CYS A 369 2.23 2.45 -19.55
CA CYS A 369 1.62 2.71 -20.85
C CYS A 369 2.66 3.23 -21.83
N GLY A 370 2.90 2.51 -22.93
CA GLY A 370 3.93 2.88 -23.90
C GLY A 370 3.51 3.94 -24.92
N HIS A 371 2.27 4.43 -24.86
CA HIS A 371 1.70 5.32 -25.87
C HIS A 371 1.87 6.82 -25.57
N VAL A 372 2.24 7.17 -24.35
CA VAL A 372 2.61 8.55 -23.97
C VAL A 372 4.11 8.59 -23.70
N SER A 373 4.81 9.50 -24.37
CA SER A 373 6.26 9.65 -24.21
C SER A 373 6.64 11.07 -23.85
N ILE A 374 7.62 11.18 -22.95
CA ILE A 374 8.34 12.43 -22.70
C ILE A 374 9.73 12.39 -23.34
N GLY A 375 10.23 13.53 -23.77
CA GLY A 375 11.61 13.68 -24.24
C GLY A 375 12.60 13.79 -23.09
N HIS A 376 13.88 13.67 -23.41
CA HIS A 376 14.97 13.83 -22.45
C HIS A 376 16.04 14.72 -23.08
N GLN A 377 16.51 15.72 -22.33
CA GLN A 377 17.55 16.64 -22.79
C GLN A 377 18.91 15.91 -22.91
N PRO A 378 19.77 16.29 -23.87
CA PRO A 378 21.14 15.78 -23.90
C PRO A 378 21.86 16.07 -22.57
N ARG A 379 22.71 15.15 -22.14
CA ARG A 379 23.48 15.34 -20.90
C ARG A 379 24.43 16.53 -21.06
N SER A 380 24.28 17.53 -20.19
CA SER A 380 25.24 18.64 -20.07
C SER A 380 26.38 18.24 -19.12
N ALA A 381 27.59 18.72 -19.40
CA ALA A 381 28.72 18.56 -18.51
C ALA A 381 28.65 19.63 -17.39
N ASN A 382 28.18 19.24 -16.20
CA ASN A 382 28.26 20.07 -15.00
C ASN A 382 29.18 19.37 -13.99
N ALA A 383 30.41 19.87 -13.85
CA ALA A 383 31.45 19.27 -13.04
C ALA A 383 31.11 19.25 -11.53
N ASP A 384 30.41 20.28 -11.05
CA ASP A 384 30.02 20.36 -9.64
C ASP A 384 28.86 19.44 -9.32
N TYR A 385 27.87 19.36 -10.22
CA TYR A 385 26.78 18.39 -10.11
C TYR A 385 27.28 16.93 -10.21
N ALA A 386 28.28 16.67 -11.05
CA ALA A 386 28.82 15.31 -11.26
C ALA A 386 29.32 14.66 -9.96
N LYS A 387 29.85 15.46 -9.01
CA LYS A 387 30.28 15.00 -7.67
C LYS A 387 29.14 14.37 -6.86
N PHE A 388 27.89 14.74 -7.17
CA PHE A 388 26.70 14.28 -6.46
C PHE A 388 25.91 13.20 -7.21
N ARG A 389 26.13 13.06 -8.53
CA ARG A 389 25.41 12.10 -9.37
C ARG A 389 25.71 10.65 -9.02
N HIS A 390 26.96 10.37 -8.64
CA HIS A 390 27.40 9.02 -8.30
C HIS A 390 27.56 8.89 -6.78
N PRO A 391 26.60 8.23 -6.11
CA PRO A 391 26.66 8.05 -4.66
C PRO A 391 27.82 7.11 -4.28
N ALA A 392 28.47 7.40 -3.15
CA ALA A 392 29.50 6.53 -2.60
C ALA A 392 28.92 5.15 -2.22
N GLN A 393 29.76 4.11 -2.23
CA GLN A 393 29.35 2.74 -1.87
C GLN A 393 28.69 2.66 -0.47
N SER A 394 29.13 3.49 0.48
CA SER A 394 28.52 3.58 1.81
C SER A 394 27.02 3.93 1.79
N LYS A 395 26.56 4.65 0.76
CA LYS A 395 25.13 4.93 0.57
C LYS A 395 24.36 3.72 0.03
N MET A 396 24.99 2.90 -0.80
CA MET A 396 24.43 1.61 -1.24
C MET A 396 24.32 0.64 -0.06
N GLU A 397 25.35 0.56 0.78
CA GLU A 397 25.30 -0.28 1.99
C GLU A 397 24.23 0.20 2.96
N TYR A 398 24.17 1.51 3.26
CA TYR A 398 23.11 2.06 4.09
C TYR A 398 21.69 1.76 3.57
N LYS A 399 21.49 1.81 2.25
CA LYS A 399 20.22 1.41 1.62
C LYS A 399 19.87 -0.05 1.94
N LYS A 400 20.84 -0.98 1.87
CA LYS A 400 20.62 -2.39 2.22
C LYS A 400 20.28 -2.56 3.71
N GLN A 401 20.99 -1.85 4.58
CA GLN A 401 20.70 -1.85 6.02
C GLN A 401 19.28 -1.33 6.30
N LEU A 402 18.85 -0.31 5.56
CA LEU A 402 17.50 0.21 5.64
C LEU A 402 16.46 -0.82 5.20
N HIS A 403 16.68 -1.54 4.08
CA HIS A 403 15.79 -2.62 3.65
C HIS A 403 15.72 -3.77 4.66
N PHE A 404 16.85 -4.16 5.24
CA PHE A 404 16.90 -5.18 6.29
C PHE A 404 15.96 -4.83 7.44
N PHE A 405 16.09 -3.59 7.94
CA PHE A 405 15.38 -3.14 9.14
C PHE A 405 13.95 -2.72 8.84
N LYS A 406 13.77 -1.72 7.97
CA LYS A 406 12.49 -1.05 7.71
C LYS A 406 11.50 -1.96 7.00
N ASN A 407 11.93 -2.66 5.95
CA ASN A 407 11.06 -3.51 5.15
C ASN A 407 10.98 -4.95 5.69
N HIS A 408 11.63 -5.23 6.82
CA HIS A 408 11.73 -6.57 7.41
C HIS A 408 12.13 -7.63 6.36
N LEU A 409 13.12 -7.30 5.51
CA LEU A 409 13.59 -8.20 4.46
C LEU A 409 14.82 -9.00 4.92
N LYS A 410 14.85 -10.28 4.57
CA LYS A 410 16.00 -11.18 4.70
C LYS A 410 16.99 -10.98 3.55
N CYS A 411 16.49 -10.96 2.32
CA CYS A 411 17.31 -10.78 1.14
C CYS A 411 16.59 -10.08 0.00
N ILE A 412 17.39 -9.55 -0.93
CA ILE A 412 16.88 -8.91 -2.14
C ILE A 412 17.68 -9.35 -3.37
N LEU A 413 16.98 -9.71 -4.45
CA LEU A 413 17.57 -9.95 -5.75
C LEU A 413 17.27 -8.76 -6.68
N TYR A 414 18.28 -8.23 -7.34
CA TYR A 414 18.11 -7.23 -8.39
C TYR A 414 18.38 -7.86 -9.75
N GLY A 415 17.43 -7.74 -10.68
CA GLY A 415 17.54 -8.23 -12.05
C GLY A 415 16.94 -7.30 -13.09
#